data_AF-A0A536RHF7-F1
#
_entry.id   AF-A0A536RHF7-F1
#
_cell.length_a   1.000
_cell.length_b   1.000
_cell.length_c   1.000
_cell.angle_alpha   90.00
_cell.angle_beta   90.00
_cell.angle_gamma   90.00
#
_symmetry.space_group_name_H-M   'P 1'
#
loop_
_entity.id
_entity.type
_entity.pdbx_description
1 polymer ?
#
loop_
_entity_poly.entity_id
_entity_poly.type
_entity_poly.pdbx_seq_one_letter_code
_entity_poly.pdbx_strand_id
1 'polypeptide(L)'
;YRRCIDPEAQLVLVGAFRDQPQFHARVVALIERLGLGGAVHFAGGVEDASLLAYYRAATAFVSLSEHEGFGVPLLEAMRFRLPVVAYNAAAIGETVGAAGVLLQERDL
;
A
#
# COMPACT_ATOMS: atom_id res chain seq x y z
N TYR A 1 14.14 -6.04 0.72
CA TYR A 1 14.28 -4.98 -0.29
C TYR A 1 15.18 -3.84 0.18
N ARG A 2 14.79 -3.01 1.17
CA ARG A 2 15.60 -1.82 1.56
C ARG A 2 17.06 -2.11 1.97
N ARG A 3 17.29 -3.18 2.73
CA ARG A 3 18.65 -3.58 3.17
C ARG A 3 19.52 -4.19 2.07
N CYS A 4 18.92 -4.73 1.01
CA CYS A 4 19.62 -5.59 0.06
C CYS A 4 19.52 -5.14 -1.41
N ILE A 5 18.56 -4.28 -1.74
CA ILE A 5 18.19 -3.92 -3.13
C ILE A 5 18.17 -2.40 -3.31
N ASP A 6 17.40 -1.68 -2.50
CA ASP A 6 17.26 -0.22 -2.64
C ASP A 6 17.14 0.48 -1.27
N PRO A 7 18.23 1.07 -0.75
CA PRO A 7 18.24 1.73 0.56
C PRO A 7 17.37 3.00 0.61
N GLU A 8 16.99 3.58 -0.53
CA GLU A 8 16.19 4.81 -0.57
C GLU A 8 14.69 4.54 -0.63
N ALA A 9 14.26 3.29 -0.82
CA ALA A 9 12.86 2.91 -0.89
C ALA A 9 12.03 3.41 0.32
N GLN A 10 10.95 4.12 0.01
CA GLN A 10 10.00 4.69 0.98
C GLN A 10 8.63 4.00 0.85
N LEU A 11 7.93 3.88 1.98
CA LEU A 11 6.54 3.47 2.04
C LEU A 11 5.70 4.64 2.56
N VAL A 12 4.72 5.08 1.77
CA VAL A 12 3.77 6.11 2.20
C VAL A 12 2.40 5.48 2.38
N LEU A 13 1.88 5.55 3.61
CA LEU A 13 0.56 5.06 3.97
C LEU A 13 -0.43 6.24 3.94
N VAL A 14 -1.28 6.26 2.91
CA VAL A 14 -2.31 7.29 2.70
C VAL A 14 -3.65 6.74 3.16
N GLY A 15 -4.34 7.47 4.04
CA GLY A 15 -5.59 7.04 4.65
C GLY A 15 -5.71 7.51 6.11
N ALA A 16 -6.94 7.61 6.61
CA ALA A 16 -7.18 8.00 7.99
C ALA A 16 -6.89 6.85 8.96
N PHE A 17 -6.06 7.09 9.98
CA PHE A 17 -5.74 6.11 11.03
C PHE A 17 -6.49 6.37 12.36
N ARG A 18 -7.21 7.49 12.43
CA ARG A 18 -7.87 8.00 13.65
C ARG A 18 -8.94 7.05 14.20
N ASP A 19 -9.61 6.31 13.32
CA ASP A 19 -10.73 5.45 13.69
C ASP A 19 -10.26 4.08 14.22
N GLN A 20 -8.95 3.82 14.18
CA GLN A 20 -8.34 2.56 14.65
C GLN A 20 -7.04 2.82 15.44
N PRO A 21 -7.11 3.48 16.62
CA PRO A 21 -5.93 3.89 17.37
C PRO A 21 -5.03 2.73 17.81
N GLN A 22 -5.62 1.57 18.12
CA GLN A 22 -4.86 0.37 18.50
C GLN A 22 -4.09 -0.22 17.31
N PHE A 23 -4.70 -0.24 16.11
CA PHE A 23 -4.04 -0.71 14.90
C PHE A 23 -2.86 0.22 14.56
N HIS A 24 -3.10 1.54 14.57
CA HIS A 24 -2.05 2.52 14.35
C HIS A 24 -0.87 2.35 15.32
N ALA A 25 -1.14 2.20 16.62
CA ALA A 25 -0.10 1.97 17.62
C ALA A 25 0.72 0.69 17.35
N ARG A 26 0.06 -0.40 16.92
CA ARG A 26 0.75 -1.66 16.54
C ARG A 26 1.67 -1.46 15.33
N VAL A 27 1.24 -0.70 14.34
CA VAL A 27 2.07 -0.42 13.15
C VAL A 27 3.27 0.45 13.53
N VAL A 28 3.07 1.48 14.37
CA VAL A 28 4.17 2.33 14.88
C VAL A 28 5.20 1.49 15.65
N ALA A 29 4.76 0.65 16.59
CA ALA A 29 5.67 -0.25 17.33
C ALA A 29 6.42 -1.22 16.40
N LEU A 30 5.78 -1.68 15.31
CA LEU A 30 6.42 -2.52 14.30
C LEU A 30 7.50 -1.77 13.52
N ILE A 31 7.23 -0.53 13.10
CA ILE A 31 8.18 0.35 12.41
C ILE A 31 9.41 0.59 13.30
N GLU A 32 9.21 0.89 14.58
CA GLU A 32 10.29 1.08 15.56
C GLU A 32 11.14 -0.19 15.72
N ARG A 33 10.47 -1.33 15.97
CA ARG A 33 11.14 -2.63 16.14
C ARG A 33 11.99 -3.03 14.93
N LEU A 34 11.57 -2.64 13.72
CA LEU A 34 12.28 -2.93 12.49
C LEU A 34 13.32 -1.86 12.09
N GLY A 35 13.36 -0.72 12.82
CA GLY A 35 14.25 0.40 12.51
C GLY A 35 13.88 1.14 11.23
N LEU A 36 12.58 1.24 10.92
CA LEU A 36 12.07 1.77 9.64
C LEU A 36 11.52 3.21 9.73
N GLY A 37 11.76 3.92 10.84
CA GLY A 37 11.19 5.26 11.08
C GLY A 37 11.52 6.30 10.00
N GLY A 38 12.65 6.16 9.30
CA GLY A 38 13.02 7.00 8.15
C GLY A 38 12.64 6.42 6.78
N ALA A 39 11.77 5.41 6.71
CA ALA A 39 11.24 4.82 5.47
C ALA A 39 9.73 4.93 5.36
N VAL A 40 9.04 4.89 6.50
CA VAL A 40 7.58 4.72 6.53
C VAL A 40 6.94 6.02 6.98
N HIS A 41 6.09 6.56 6.12
CA HIS A 41 5.44 7.85 6.33
C HIS A 41 3.93 7.66 6.36
N PHE A 42 3.26 8.21 7.37
CA PHE A 42 1.81 8.27 7.44
C PHE A 42 1.35 9.62 6.89
N ALA A 43 0.74 9.63 5.70
CA ALA A 43 0.20 10.87 5.11
C ALA A 43 -1.13 11.28 5.74
N GLY A 44 -1.82 10.33 6.41
CA GLY A 44 -3.14 10.55 6.97
C GLY A 44 -4.23 10.62 5.88
N GLY A 45 -5.41 11.11 6.26
CA GLY A 45 -6.47 11.42 5.31
C GLY A 45 -6.08 12.67 4.52
N VAL A 46 -6.15 12.60 3.19
CA VAL A 46 -5.73 13.68 2.29
C VAL A 46 -6.86 14.05 1.34
N GLU A 47 -6.83 15.27 0.82
CA GLU A 47 -7.75 15.73 -0.22
C GLU A 47 -7.47 15.02 -1.56
N ASP A 48 -8.47 14.95 -2.43
CA ASP A 48 -8.39 14.26 -3.72
C ASP A 48 -7.19 14.71 -4.55
N ALA A 49 -6.91 16.02 -4.61
CA ALA A 49 -5.77 16.55 -5.37
C ALA A 49 -4.42 15.97 -4.86
N SER A 50 -4.28 15.84 -3.55
CA SER A 50 -3.11 15.24 -2.90
C SER A 50 -3.06 13.73 -3.12
N LEU A 51 -4.20 13.04 -3.06
CA LEU A 51 -4.28 11.61 -3.39
C LEU A 51 -3.81 11.34 -4.82
N LEU A 52 -4.25 12.15 -5.79
CA LEU A 52 -3.79 12.06 -7.17
C LEU A 52 -2.28 12.33 -7.30
N ALA A 53 -1.73 13.24 -6.49
CA ALA A 53 -0.29 13.49 -6.46
C ALA A 53 0.49 12.26 -5.96
N TYR A 54 0.00 11.56 -4.93
CA TYR A 54 0.61 10.31 -4.47
C TYR A 54 0.61 9.24 -5.54
N TYR A 55 -0.51 9.01 -6.22
CA TYR A 55 -0.55 8.05 -7.31
C TYR A 55 0.42 8.42 -8.45
N ARG A 56 0.57 9.71 -8.78
CA ARG A 56 1.52 10.15 -9.82
C ARG A 56 2.97 9.99 -9.41
N ALA A 57 3.29 10.15 -8.13
CA ALA A 57 4.66 10.09 -7.61
C ALA A 57 5.09 8.67 -7.24
N ALA A 58 4.15 7.76 -7.01
CA ALA A 58 4.44 6.39 -6.63
C ALA A 58 5.14 5.59 -7.74
N THR A 59 6.03 4.68 -7.35
CA THR A 59 6.67 3.72 -8.27
C THR A 59 5.88 2.42 -8.38
N ALA A 60 5.12 2.06 -7.35
CA ALA A 60 4.25 0.90 -7.30
C ALA A 60 3.13 1.15 -6.28
N PHE A 61 2.03 0.43 -6.44
CA PHE A 61 0.93 0.39 -5.48
C PHE A 61 0.85 -0.99 -4.84
N VAL A 62 0.65 -1.04 -3.52
CA VAL A 62 0.56 -2.29 -2.76
C VAL A 62 -0.75 -2.34 -1.99
N SER A 63 -1.52 -3.41 -2.17
CA SER A 63 -2.73 -3.70 -1.39
C SER A 63 -2.72 -5.14 -0.87
N LEU A 64 -2.55 -5.30 0.44
CA LEU A 64 -2.59 -6.61 1.10
C LEU A 64 -3.92 -6.84 1.83
N SER A 65 -4.99 -6.18 1.37
CA SER A 65 -6.33 -6.33 1.92
C SER A 65 -6.89 -7.73 1.66
N GLU A 66 -7.48 -8.36 2.68
CA GLU A 66 -8.15 -9.66 2.55
C GLU A 66 -9.57 -9.54 1.97
N HIS A 67 -10.17 -8.35 2.05
CA HIS A 67 -11.51 -8.07 1.57
C HIS A 67 -11.54 -6.72 0.87
N GLU A 68 -11.57 -6.74 -0.45
CA GLU A 68 -11.84 -5.56 -1.28
C GLU A 68 -13.16 -5.81 -2.03
N GLY A 69 -14.15 -4.95 -1.80
CA GLY A 69 -15.46 -5.11 -2.41
C GLY A 69 -15.42 -4.92 -3.92
N PHE A 70 -14.96 -3.73 -4.36
CA PHE A 70 -14.81 -3.38 -5.78
C PHE A 70 -13.34 -3.16 -6.18
N GLY A 71 -12.44 -2.96 -5.21
CA GLY A 71 -11.05 -2.67 -5.51
C GLY A 71 -10.85 -1.30 -6.18
N VAL A 72 -11.62 -0.27 -5.79
CA VAL A 72 -11.47 1.10 -6.33
C VAL A 72 -10.01 1.56 -6.28
N PRO A 73 -9.25 1.39 -5.16
CA PRO A 73 -7.85 1.82 -5.13
C PRO A 73 -6.95 1.08 -6.14
N LEU A 74 -7.25 -0.19 -6.45
CA LEU A 74 -6.53 -0.96 -7.47
C LEU A 74 -6.77 -0.36 -8.86
N LEU A 75 -8.03 -0.05 -9.19
CA LEU A 75 -8.40 0.55 -10.47
C LEU A 75 -7.81 1.95 -10.64
N GLU A 76 -7.78 2.75 -9.57
CA GLU A 76 -7.12 4.05 -9.56
C GLU A 76 -5.62 3.91 -9.84
N ALA A 77 -4.92 3.01 -9.13
CA ALA A 77 -3.51 2.73 -9.35
C ALA A 77 -3.23 2.29 -10.81
N MET A 78 -4.06 1.39 -11.35
CA MET A 78 -3.97 0.94 -12.75
C MET A 78 -4.18 2.09 -13.73
N ARG A 79 -5.11 3.02 -13.47
CA ARG A 79 -5.32 4.23 -14.27
C ARG A 79 -4.07 5.12 -14.33
N PHE A 80 -3.32 5.18 -13.23
CA PHE A 80 -2.02 5.87 -13.17
C PHE A 80 -0.85 5.04 -13.73
N ARG A 81 -1.13 3.85 -14.28
CA ARG A 81 -0.14 2.89 -14.80
C ARG A 81 0.89 2.46 -13.74
N LEU A 82 0.47 2.44 -12.47
CA LEU A 82 1.30 1.90 -11.40
C LEU A 82 1.31 0.38 -11.47
N PRO A 83 2.48 -0.27 -11.41
CA PRO A 83 2.57 -1.68 -11.08
C PRO A 83 1.84 -1.95 -9.77
N VAL A 84 0.89 -2.89 -9.80
CA VAL A 84 0.10 -3.28 -8.62
C VAL A 84 0.69 -4.57 -8.04
N VAL A 85 0.97 -4.58 -6.75
CA VAL A 85 1.21 -5.80 -5.98
C VAL A 85 0.03 -5.99 -5.04
N ALA A 86 -0.71 -7.09 -5.18
CA ALA A 86 -1.89 -7.31 -4.37
C ALA A 86 -1.97 -8.73 -3.83
N TYR A 87 -2.58 -8.89 -2.65
CA TYR A 87 -2.92 -10.22 -2.13
C TYR A 87 -4.11 -10.78 -2.92
N ASN A 88 -4.00 -12.01 -3.40
CA ASN A 88 -5.01 -12.67 -4.23
C ASN A 88 -6.19 -13.16 -3.38
N ALA A 89 -6.98 -12.23 -2.87
CA ALA A 89 -8.18 -12.50 -2.09
C ALA A 89 -9.43 -12.00 -2.81
N ALA A 90 -10.55 -12.71 -2.64
CA ALA A 90 -11.85 -12.36 -3.22
C ALA A 90 -11.75 -12.03 -4.73
N ALA A 91 -12.27 -10.87 -5.15
CA ALA A 91 -12.28 -10.44 -6.55
C ALA A 91 -10.98 -9.79 -7.03
N ILE A 92 -9.95 -9.67 -6.18
CA ILE A 92 -8.72 -8.94 -6.53
C ILE A 92 -8.01 -9.57 -7.74
N GLY A 93 -7.98 -10.90 -7.83
CA GLY A 93 -7.37 -11.59 -8.96
C GLY A 93 -8.03 -11.25 -10.30
N GLU A 94 -9.36 -11.12 -10.33
CA GLU A 94 -10.12 -10.74 -11.51
C GLU A 94 -9.92 -9.26 -11.87
N THR A 95 -9.89 -8.38 -10.86
CA THR A 95 -9.69 -6.93 -11.04
C THR A 95 -8.30 -6.59 -11.58
N VAL A 96 -7.26 -7.21 -11.02
CA VAL A 96 -5.86 -6.94 -11.40
C VAL A 96 -5.49 -7.67 -12.69
N GLY A 97 -6.03 -8.87 -12.92
CA GLY A 97 -5.70 -9.70 -14.06
C GLY A 97 -4.18 -9.91 -14.22
N ALA A 98 -3.68 -9.77 -15.45
CA ALA A 98 -2.24 -9.88 -15.75
C ALA A 98 -1.46 -8.56 -15.55
N ALA A 99 -2.10 -7.49 -15.07
CA ALA A 99 -1.50 -6.16 -14.98
C ALA A 99 -0.74 -5.90 -13.67
N GLY A 100 -0.68 -6.89 -12.77
CA GLY A 100 -0.01 -6.79 -11.48
C GLY A 100 0.54 -8.13 -11.00
N VAL A 101 1.22 -8.08 -9.85
CA VAL A 101 1.74 -9.25 -9.15
C VAL A 101 0.76 -9.65 -8.06
N LEU A 102 0.24 -10.87 -8.16
CA LEU A 102 -0.70 -11.43 -7.19
C LEU A 102 0.02 -12.36 -6.22
N LEU A 103 0.06 -11.96 -4.94
CA LEU A 103 0.59 -12.78 -3.86
C LEU A 103 -0.45 -13.81 -3.43
N GLN A 104 -0.07 -15.09 -3.39
CA GLN A 104 -0.97 -16.19 -3.00
C GLN A 104 -0.95 -16.46 -1.50
N GLU A 105 0.13 -16.06 -0.81
CA GLU A 105 0.33 -16.26 0.62
C GLU A 105 0.38 -14.91 1.33
N ARG A 106 -0.23 -14.86 2.52
CA ARG A 106 -0.34 -13.62 3.30
C ARG A 106 0.96 -13.25 4.00
N ASP A 107 1.71 -14.26 4.42
CA ASP A 107 2.93 -14.12 5.19
C ASP A 107 4.09 -14.70 4.36
N LEU A 108 4.96 -13.84 3.81
CA LEU A 108 6.22 -14.21 3.14
C LEU A 108 7.35 -14.44 4.15
#